data_AF-A0A1V4ZXU6-F1
#
_entry.id   AF-A0A1V4ZXU6-F1
#
_cell.length_a   1.000
_cell.length_b   1.000
_cell.length_c   1.000
_cell.angle_alpha   90.00
_cell.angle_beta   90.00
_cell.angle_gamma   90.00
#
_symmetry.space_group_name_H-M   'P 1'
#
loop_
_entity.id
_entity.type
_entity.pdbx_description
1 polymer ?
#
loop_
_entity_poly.entity_id
_entity_poly.type
_entity_poly.pdbx_seq_one_letter_code
_entity_poly.pdbx_strand_id
1 'polypeptide(L)'
;MKFIFDHVRASGALIGLAIGDAFGAPLEGLPAPRERVVEMLPGGRLPRRKGEVTDDTLQALAIADSLIACHRFDPDDLMARFVTMYRGSPQWFGPTSSRVFDLVMQGTPVRDAARLAHEQAGSSRSNGSVMRGFPIGIYFSPASVPAISIACSQLTHHDPVAAHASAFLNLMVSRMCRGSSREESFRAAVSACRNDEVMRMLGSYKDYPPDPSLDALLCAHAALHCFMISDLFEDALIAAVNLGGDADTVGACTGALSGACWGAGTIPKRWIADLEDFPHISSVADELARVAED
;
A
#
# COMPACT_ATOMS: atom_id res chain seq x y z
N MET A 1 12.53 17.34 -19.38
CA MET A 1 11.14 17.75 -19.13
C MET A 1 11.02 17.94 -17.64
N LYS A 2 10.71 19.15 -17.14
CA LYS A 2 10.43 19.32 -15.70
C LYS A 2 9.06 18.70 -15.45
N PHE A 3 9.03 17.60 -14.74
CA PHE A 3 7.78 16.99 -14.29
C PHE A 3 7.20 17.91 -13.20
N ILE A 4 5.94 18.33 -13.37
CA ILE A 4 5.24 19.15 -12.37
C ILE A 4 4.61 18.17 -11.38
N PHE A 5 4.86 18.35 -10.09
CA PHE A 5 4.21 17.59 -9.04
C PHE A 5 2.70 17.90 -9.01
N ASP A 6 1.87 16.87 -9.04
CA ASP A 6 0.42 16.96 -9.09
C ASP A 6 -0.17 16.60 -7.73
N HIS A 7 -0.57 17.65 -6.98
CA HIS A 7 -1.20 17.50 -5.67
C HIS A 7 -2.48 16.68 -5.71
N VAL A 8 -3.27 16.75 -6.79
CA VAL A 8 -4.54 16.00 -6.88
C VAL A 8 -4.28 14.51 -7.02
N ARG A 9 -3.22 14.13 -7.73
CA ARG A 9 -2.75 12.74 -7.83
C ARG A 9 -2.08 12.26 -6.56
N ALA A 10 -1.27 13.08 -5.91
CA ALA A 10 -0.66 12.78 -4.62
C ALA A 10 -1.72 12.52 -3.54
N SER A 11 -2.67 13.44 -3.35
CA SER A 11 -3.76 13.24 -2.38
C SER A 11 -4.66 12.06 -2.79
N GLY A 12 -4.89 11.90 -4.11
CA GLY A 12 -5.63 10.78 -4.66
C GLY A 12 -5.03 9.43 -4.29
N ALA A 13 -3.69 9.29 -4.28
CA ALA A 13 -3.03 8.04 -3.94
C ALA A 13 -3.30 7.61 -2.48
N LEU A 14 -3.16 8.52 -1.51
CA LEU A 14 -3.39 8.18 -0.10
C LEU A 14 -4.89 7.99 0.22
N ILE A 15 -5.76 8.84 -0.34
CA ILE A 15 -7.22 8.68 -0.17
C ILE A 15 -7.70 7.39 -0.87
N GLY A 16 -7.20 7.13 -2.07
CA GLY A 16 -7.53 5.93 -2.84
C GLY A 16 -7.13 4.65 -2.12
N LEU A 17 -5.97 4.64 -1.47
CA LEU A 17 -5.55 3.56 -0.56
C LEU A 17 -6.61 3.31 0.51
N ALA A 18 -7.01 4.35 1.23
CA ALA A 18 -7.97 4.21 2.33
C ALA A 18 -9.36 3.77 1.87
N ILE A 19 -9.81 4.27 0.71
CA ILE A 19 -11.06 3.81 0.08
C ILE A 19 -10.97 2.33 -0.30
N GLY A 20 -9.84 1.91 -0.89
CA GLY A 20 -9.63 0.53 -1.31
C GLY A 20 -9.59 -0.45 -0.15
N ASP A 21 -8.86 -0.10 0.91
CA ASP A 21 -8.80 -0.81 2.19
C ASP A 21 -10.22 -0.99 2.75
N ALA A 22 -10.92 0.10 3.07
CA ALA A 22 -12.23 0.06 3.71
C ALA A 22 -13.30 -0.65 2.87
N PHE A 23 -13.16 -0.63 1.54
CA PHE A 23 -14.07 -1.33 0.63
C PHE A 23 -13.76 -2.84 0.55
N GLY A 24 -12.49 -3.23 0.58
CA GLY A 24 -12.08 -4.63 0.56
C GLY A 24 -12.24 -5.35 1.90
N ALA A 25 -12.13 -4.65 3.03
CA ALA A 25 -12.10 -5.24 4.38
C ALA A 25 -13.27 -6.20 4.71
N PRO A 26 -14.53 -5.93 4.31
CA PRO A 26 -15.64 -6.85 4.55
C PRO A 26 -15.55 -8.16 3.74
N LEU A 27 -14.72 -8.18 2.69
CA LEU A 27 -14.52 -9.30 1.78
C LEU A 27 -13.22 -10.07 2.06
N GLU A 28 -12.40 -9.58 2.99
CA GLU A 28 -11.15 -10.21 3.42
C GLU A 28 -11.37 -11.65 3.93
N GLY A 29 -10.57 -12.58 3.41
CA GLY A 29 -10.61 -14.00 3.75
C GLY A 29 -11.82 -14.77 3.20
N LEU A 30 -12.68 -14.12 2.39
CA LEU A 30 -13.84 -14.74 1.78
C LEU A 30 -13.56 -15.13 0.32
N PRO A 31 -14.27 -16.13 -0.25
CA PRO A 31 -14.22 -16.35 -1.69
C PRO A 31 -14.80 -15.13 -2.44
N ALA A 32 -14.48 -15.01 -3.73
CA ALA A 32 -15.10 -14.02 -4.60
C ALA A 32 -16.64 -14.01 -4.42
N PRO A 33 -17.26 -12.84 -4.21
CA PRO A 33 -18.68 -12.75 -3.91
C PRO A 33 -19.51 -13.21 -5.11
N ARG A 34 -20.65 -13.85 -4.84
CA ARG A 34 -21.57 -14.31 -5.89
C ARG A 34 -22.23 -13.16 -6.64
N GLU A 35 -22.54 -12.09 -5.91
CA GLU A 35 -23.08 -10.85 -6.44
C GLU A 35 -21.99 -9.80 -6.41
N ARG A 36 -21.87 -9.05 -7.51
CA ARG A 36 -20.83 -8.02 -7.65
C ARG A 36 -21.07 -6.91 -6.63
N VAL A 37 -20.11 -6.69 -5.76
CA VAL A 37 -20.14 -5.64 -4.74
C VAL A 37 -19.64 -4.33 -5.36
N VAL A 38 -20.46 -3.28 -5.30
CA VAL A 38 -20.18 -1.97 -5.91
C VAL A 38 -20.22 -0.81 -4.90
N GLU A 39 -20.56 -1.11 -3.65
CA GLU A 39 -20.58 -0.18 -2.53
C GLU A 39 -19.91 -0.80 -1.30
N MET A 40 -19.34 0.02 -0.43
CA MET A 40 -18.80 -0.43 0.85
C MET A 40 -19.87 -1.12 1.68
N LEU A 41 -19.51 -2.24 2.30
CA LEU A 41 -20.39 -3.01 3.17
C LEU A 41 -19.88 -2.94 4.63
N PRO A 42 -20.73 -3.10 5.64
CA PRO A 42 -20.27 -3.47 6.97
C PRO A 42 -19.96 -4.97 7.05
N GLY A 43 -19.33 -5.41 8.15
CA GLY A 43 -19.07 -6.82 8.43
C GLY A 43 -17.68 -7.27 7.99
N GLY A 44 -17.57 -8.53 7.59
CA GLY A 44 -16.30 -9.22 7.34
C GLY A 44 -15.94 -10.22 8.42
N ARG A 45 -14.71 -10.74 8.36
CA ARG A 45 -14.16 -11.69 9.35
C ARG A 45 -14.11 -11.08 10.76
N LEU A 46 -13.82 -9.79 10.84
CA LEU A 46 -14.00 -8.96 12.02
C LEU A 46 -15.25 -8.09 11.84
N PRO A 47 -16.04 -7.83 12.89
CA PRO A 47 -17.26 -7.04 12.78
C PRO A 47 -16.92 -5.56 12.60
N ARG A 48 -16.67 -5.14 11.35
CA ARG A 48 -16.34 -3.76 11.00
C ARG A 48 -17.59 -2.95 10.66
N ARG A 49 -17.55 -1.65 10.96
CA ARG A 49 -18.51 -0.66 10.44
C ARG A 49 -18.25 -0.46 8.95
N LYS A 50 -19.29 -0.02 8.24
CA LYS A 50 -19.16 0.41 6.85
C LYS A 50 -18.13 1.55 6.78
N GLY A 51 -17.14 1.42 5.90
CA GLY A 51 -16.11 2.42 5.66
C GLY A 51 -14.98 2.48 6.70
N GLU A 52 -14.97 1.57 7.69
CA GLU A 52 -13.89 1.43 8.66
C GLU A 52 -12.63 0.88 7.98
N VAL A 53 -11.49 1.55 8.20
CA VAL A 53 -10.19 1.17 7.60
C VAL A 53 -9.49 0.06 8.42
N THR A 54 -8.51 -0.61 7.82
CA THR A 54 -7.69 -1.64 8.48
C THR A 54 -6.26 -1.15 8.76
N ASP A 55 -5.39 -2.09 9.13
CA ASP A 55 -4.00 -1.81 9.40
C ASP A 55 -3.23 -1.34 8.14
N ASP A 56 -3.75 -1.59 6.93
CA ASP A 56 -3.26 -1.05 5.66
C ASP A 56 -3.18 0.49 5.69
N THR A 57 -4.33 1.14 5.89
CA THR A 57 -4.40 2.60 5.97
C THR A 57 -3.68 3.13 7.18
N LEU A 58 -3.87 2.51 8.34
CA LEU A 58 -3.26 3.00 9.58
C LEU A 58 -1.73 2.99 9.48
N GLN A 59 -1.13 1.93 8.93
CA GLN A 59 0.31 1.86 8.76
C GLN A 59 0.81 2.76 7.63
N ALA A 60 0.02 3.00 6.58
CA ALA A 60 0.33 4.01 5.58
C ALA A 60 0.36 5.43 6.19
N LEU A 61 -0.65 5.78 7.00
CA LEU A 61 -0.68 7.06 7.72
C LEU A 61 0.53 7.22 8.65
N ALA A 62 0.94 6.16 9.36
CA ALA A 62 2.13 6.21 10.20
C ALA A 62 3.43 6.48 9.40
N ILE A 63 3.55 5.95 8.18
CA ILE A 63 4.65 6.30 7.27
C ILE A 63 4.54 7.76 6.84
N ALA A 64 3.36 8.21 6.43
CA ALA A 64 3.14 9.60 6.01
C ALA A 64 3.50 10.58 7.15
N ASP A 65 3.02 10.35 8.36
CA ASP A 65 3.29 11.20 9.52
C ASP A 65 4.78 11.22 9.88
N SER A 66 5.48 10.09 9.74
CA SER A 66 6.93 10.03 9.97
C SER A 66 7.69 10.87 8.94
N LEU A 67 7.31 10.77 7.66
CA LEU A 67 7.91 11.56 6.59
C LEU A 67 7.65 13.06 6.77
N ILE A 68 6.42 13.44 7.16
CA ILE A 68 6.04 14.82 7.45
C ILE A 68 6.83 15.36 8.64
N ALA A 69 6.92 14.61 9.73
CA ALA A 69 7.58 15.07 10.96
C ALA A 69 9.11 15.13 10.85
N CYS A 70 9.71 14.15 10.16
CA CYS A 70 11.15 14.00 10.10
C CYS A 70 11.78 14.65 8.86
N HIS A 71 10.97 15.00 7.85
CA HIS A 71 11.42 15.48 6.54
C HIS A 71 12.45 14.56 5.84
N ARG A 72 12.42 13.27 6.19
CA ARG A 72 13.29 12.21 5.66
C ARG A 72 12.72 10.85 6.03
N PHE A 73 13.24 9.80 5.42
CA PHE A 73 13.00 8.45 5.92
C PHE A 73 13.80 8.21 7.21
N ASP A 74 13.08 8.06 8.33
CA ASP A 74 13.65 7.80 9.65
C ASP A 74 13.17 6.44 10.19
N PRO A 75 14.01 5.38 10.09
CA PRO A 75 13.66 4.03 10.55
C PRO A 75 13.24 3.95 12.01
N ASP A 76 13.85 4.76 12.88
CA ASP A 76 13.66 4.67 14.32
C ASP A 76 12.34 5.34 14.72
N ASP A 77 12.04 6.52 14.15
CA ASP A 77 10.73 7.19 14.32
C ASP A 77 9.59 6.32 13.78
N LEU A 78 9.75 5.78 12.56
CA LEU A 78 8.73 4.94 11.96
C LEU A 78 8.46 3.67 12.78
N MET A 79 9.51 2.99 13.25
CA MET A 79 9.34 1.81 14.10
C MET A 79 8.67 2.17 15.43
N ALA A 80 9.00 3.31 16.04
CA ALA A 80 8.36 3.77 17.27
C ALA A 80 6.85 4.01 17.08
N ARG A 81 6.42 4.55 15.94
CA ARG A 81 5.00 4.73 15.58
C ARG A 81 4.29 3.39 15.41
N PHE A 82 4.89 2.45 14.68
CA PHE A 82 4.33 1.12 14.51
C PHE A 82 4.19 0.38 15.84
N VAL A 83 5.21 0.41 16.69
CA VAL A 83 5.15 -0.22 18.04
C VAL A 83 4.08 0.45 18.92
N THR A 84 3.90 1.76 18.82
CA THR A 84 2.85 2.48 19.57
C THR A 84 1.46 2.02 19.14
N MET A 85 1.23 1.91 17.83
CA MET A 85 -0.03 1.40 17.28
C MET A 85 -0.26 -0.06 17.67
N TYR A 86 0.76 -0.91 17.55
CA TYR A 86 0.73 -2.32 17.91
C TYR A 86 0.35 -2.53 19.37
N ARG A 87 0.89 -1.73 20.30
CA ARG A 87 0.51 -1.80 21.73
C ARG A 87 -0.96 -1.49 22.00
N GLY A 88 -1.54 -0.60 21.21
CA GLY A 88 -2.94 -0.20 21.37
C GLY A 88 -3.92 -1.26 20.87
N SER A 89 -3.56 -2.00 19.81
CA SER A 89 -4.44 -2.99 19.19
C SER A 89 -3.65 -4.07 18.44
N PRO A 90 -2.99 -5.00 19.16
CA PRO A 90 -2.13 -6.01 18.54
C PRO A 90 -2.90 -6.99 17.65
N GLN A 91 -4.21 -7.16 17.89
CA GLN A 91 -5.09 -8.03 17.12
C GLN A 91 -5.30 -7.60 15.66
N TRP A 92 -4.94 -6.37 15.31
CA TRP A 92 -5.07 -5.85 13.94
C TRP A 92 -3.85 -6.10 13.08
N PHE A 93 -2.78 -6.68 13.62
CA PHE A 93 -1.53 -6.85 12.90
C PHE A 93 -1.29 -8.30 12.48
N GLY A 94 -0.84 -8.48 11.24
CA GLY A 94 -0.41 -9.78 10.74
C GLY A 94 0.75 -10.40 11.55
N PRO A 95 0.95 -11.72 11.44
CA PRO A 95 1.91 -12.46 12.25
C PRO A 95 3.38 -12.06 12.00
N THR A 96 3.70 -11.60 10.79
CA THR A 96 5.06 -11.15 10.43
C THR A 96 5.40 -9.84 11.15
N SER A 97 4.56 -8.81 10.99
CA SER A 97 4.73 -7.51 11.65
C SER A 97 4.70 -7.64 13.18
N SER A 98 3.74 -8.41 13.72
CA SER A 98 3.61 -8.65 15.16
C SER A 98 4.91 -9.17 15.78
N ARG A 99 5.55 -10.17 15.16
CA ARG A 99 6.80 -10.75 15.65
C ARG A 99 7.95 -9.76 15.68
N VAL A 100 8.02 -8.88 14.68
CA VAL A 100 9.04 -7.81 14.65
C VAL A 100 8.80 -6.82 15.77
N PHE A 101 7.56 -6.37 15.96
CA PHE A 101 7.22 -5.42 17.02
C PHE A 101 7.45 -6.01 18.41
N ASP A 102 7.12 -7.29 18.63
CA ASP A 102 7.43 -8.02 19.85
C ASP A 102 8.94 -8.05 20.13
N LEU A 103 9.76 -8.37 19.13
CA LEU A 103 11.22 -8.37 19.26
C LEU A 103 11.76 -6.98 19.63
N VAL A 104 11.26 -5.93 18.98
CA VAL A 104 11.65 -4.54 19.30
C VAL A 104 11.21 -4.17 20.72
N MET A 105 10.00 -4.54 21.13
CA MET A 105 9.49 -4.31 22.48
C MET A 105 10.31 -5.06 23.56
N GLN A 106 10.94 -6.17 23.20
CA GLN A 106 11.84 -6.95 24.06
C GLN A 106 13.30 -6.41 24.06
N GLY A 107 13.57 -5.33 23.34
CA GLY A 107 14.88 -4.66 23.32
C GLY A 107 15.77 -5.04 22.13
N THR A 108 15.25 -5.77 21.15
CA THR A 108 15.98 -6.04 19.91
C THR A 108 16.18 -4.74 19.13
N PRO A 109 17.40 -4.42 18.65
CA PRO A 109 17.61 -3.27 17.79
C PRO A 109 16.73 -3.32 16.53
N VAL A 110 16.16 -2.17 16.13
CA VAL A 110 15.24 -2.04 14.98
C VAL A 110 15.82 -2.68 13.71
N ARG A 111 17.11 -2.49 13.46
CA ARG A 111 17.82 -2.98 12.28
C ARG A 111 17.94 -4.51 12.23
N ASP A 112 17.85 -5.19 13.38
CA ASP A 112 18.00 -6.64 13.48
C ASP A 112 16.66 -7.38 13.57
N ALA A 113 15.60 -6.71 14.06
CA ALA A 113 14.34 -7.33 14.42
C ALA A 113 13.67 -8.07 13.24
N ALA A 114 13.62 -7.46 12.05
CA ALA A 114 13.02 -8.09 10.87
C ALA A 114 13.79 -9.33 10.39
N ARG A 115 15.14 -9.27 10.40
CA ARG A 115 15.98 -10.41 10.04
C ARG A 115 15.77 -11.57 11.01
N LEU A 116 15.79 -11.29 12.32
CA LEU A 116 15.55 -12.30 13.34
C LEU A 116 14.14 -12.90 13.26
N ALA A 117 13.11 -12.09 13.02
CA ALA A 117 11.74 -12.57 12.82
C ALA A 117 11.63 -13.48 11.59
N HIS A 118 12.30 -13.12 10.49
CA HIS A 118 12.37 -13.93 9.27
C HIS A 118 13.05 -15.28 9.52
N GLU A 119 14.21 -15.29 10.18
CA GLU A 119 14.93 -16.52 10.55
C GLU A 119 14.09 -17.44 11.44
N GLN A 120 13.34 -16.87 12.40
CA GLN A 120 12.47 -17.63 13.31
C GLN A 120 11.23 -18.22 12.62
N ALA A 121 10.62 -17.48 11.69
CA ALA A 121 9.41 -17.90 11.00
C ALA A 121 9.69 -18.73 9.74
N GLY A 122 10.91 -18.69 9.21
CA GLY A 122 11.32 -19.32 7.95
C GLY A 122 10.89 -18.53 6.70
N SER A 123 10.02 -17.54 6.83
CA SER A 123 9.62 -16.61 5.77
C SER A 123 9.05 -15.33 6.38
N SER A 124 9.16 -14.23 5.62
CA SER A 124 8.52 -12.96 5.92
C SER A 124 7.95 -12.34 4.65
N ARG A 125 7.44 -13.17 3.74
CA ARG A 125 7.01 -12.79 2.39
C ARG A 125 5.56 -12.27 2.35
N SER A 126 4.94 -12.03 3.49
CA SER A 126 3.60 -11.43 3.55
C SER A 126 3.56 -10.02 2.95
N ASN A 127 2.40 -9.60 2.47
CA ASN A 127 2.15 -8.32 1.81
C ASN A 127 2.15 -7.08 2.73
N GLY A 128 2.34 -7.23 4.04
CA GLY A 128 2.28 -6.13 5.01
C GLY A 128 3.24 -4.96 4.76
N SER A 129 4.29 -5.16 3.95
CA SER A 129 5.16 -4.05 3.49
C SER A 129 4.75 -3.42 2.16
N VAL A 130 3.96 -4.13 1.33
CA VAL A 130 3.41 -3.64 0.06
C VAL A 130 2.23 -2.71 0.34
N MET A 131 1.32 -3.12 1.24
CA MET A 131 0.06 -2.43 1.52
C MET A 131 0.20 -0.96 1.94
N ARG A 132 1.30 -0.63 2.62
CA ARG A 132 1.50 0.65 3.31
C ARG A 132 2.53 1.57 2.66
N GLY A 133 3.24 1.11 1.61
CA GLY A 133 4.45 1.78 1.10
C GLY A 133 4.21 3.08 0.33
N PHE A 134 2.96 3.34 -0.09
CA PHE A 134 2.61 4.39 -1.04
C PHE A 134 2.96 5.84 -0.62
N PRO A 135 2.97 6.24 0.66
CA PRO A 135 3.47 7.54 1.09
C PRO A 135 4.93 7.81 0.68
N ILE A 136 5.76 6.77 0.57
CA ILE A 136 7.14 6.88 0.06
C ILE A 136 7.12 7.31 -1.41
N GLY A 137 6.20 6.76 -2.21
CA GLY A 137 6.02 7.14 -3.60
C GLY A 137 5.57 8.59 -3.75
N ILE A 138 4.66 9.03 -2.88
CA ILE A 138 4.20 10.43 -2.86
C ILE A 138 5.37 11.36 -2.50
N TYR A 139 6.05 11.10 -1.38
CA TYR A 139 7.05 11.99 -0.81
C TYR A 139 8.33 12.09 -1.63
N PHE A 140 8.94 10.96 -2.03
CA PHE A 140 10.28 10.98 -2.63
C PHE A 140 10.27 11.09 -4.15
N SER A 141 11.31 11.73 -4.69
CA SER A 141 11.57 11.75 -6.13
C SER A 141 11.79 10.32 -6.68
N PRO A 142 11.41 10.03 -7.95
CA PRO A 142 11.44 8.68 -8.50
C PRO A 142 12.80 7.97 -8.43
N ALA A 143 13.90 8.72 -8.37
CA ALA A 143 15.25 8.17 -8.28
C ALA A 143 15.52 7.50 -6.92
N SER A 144 14.95 8.04 -5.83
CA SER A 144 15.20 7.58 -4.46
C SER A 144 14.21 6.49 -4.01
N VAL A 145 13.01 6.48 -4.59
CA VAL A 145 11.90 5.61 -4.17
C VAL A 145 12.25 4.13 -4.09
N PRO A 146 12.96 3.50 -5.06
CA PRO A 146 13.26 2.08 -4.96
C PRO A 146 14.10 1.72 -3.73
N ALA A 147 15.16 2.48 -3.45
CA ALA A 147 16.05 2.22 -2.33
C ALA A 147 15.34 2.42 -0.99
N ILE A 148 14.55 3.50 -0.87
CA ILE A 148 13.82 3.83 0.37
C ILE A 148 12.68 2.83 0.62
N SER A 149 11.95 2.41 -0.43
CA SER A 149 10.90 1.40 -0.32
C SER A 149 11.45 0.05 0.15
N ILE A 150 12.60 -0.36 -0.39
CA ILE A 150 13.28 -1.59 0.05
C ILE A 150 13.67 -1.47 1.53
N ALA A 151 14.31 -0.36 1.91
CA ALA A 151 14.72 -0.14 3.30
C ALA A 151 13.51 -0.12 4.26
N CYS A 152 12.40 0.52 3.87
CA CYS A 152 11.17 0.57 4.66
C CYS A 152 10.50 -0.81 4.79
N SER A 153 10.47 -1.59 3.71
CA SER A 153 9.95 -2.97 3.75
C SER A 153 10.75 -3.81 4.74
N GLN A 154 12.07 -3.74 4.65
CA GLN A 154 13.03 -4.48 5.49
C GLN A 154 12.98 -4.13 6.97
N LEU A 155 12.26 -3.07 7.39
CA LEU A 155 11.99 -2.83 8.81
C LEU A 155 11.09 -3.90 9.44
N THR A 156 10.32 -4.63 8.63
CA THR A 156 9.37 -5.66 9.13
C THR A 156 9.35 -6.94 8.29
N HIS A 157 9.63 -6.84 7.00
CA HIS A 157 9.60 -7.94 6.04
C HIS A 157 11.00 -8.02 5.42
N HIS A 158 11.83 -8.95 5.92
CA HIS A 158 13.21 -9.10 5.47
C HIS A 158 13.32 -9.70 4.04
N ASP A 159 12.27 -10.38 3.59
CA ASP A 159 12.22 -11.05 2.30
C ASP A 159 12.40 -10.06 1.12
N PRO A 160 13.39 -10.28 0.23
CA PRO A 160 13.67 -9.36 -0.87
C PRO A 160 12.53 -9.28 -1.88
N VAL A 161 11.69 -10.32 -2.03
CA VAL A 161 10.54 -10.27 -2.94
C VAL A 161 9.50 -9.27 -2.44
N ALA A 162 9.19 -9.28 -1.14
CA ALA A 162 8.28 -8.30 -0.53
C ALA A 162 8.81 -6.87 -0.68
N ALA A 163 10.12 -6.67 -0.46
CA ALA A 163 10.77 -5.38 -0.61
C ALA A 163 10.72 -4.84 -2.03
N HIS A 164 11.02 -5.68 -3.02
CA HIS A 164 11.00 -5.29 -4.43
C HIS A 164 9.59 -5.12 -4.99
N ALA A 165 8.60 -5.89 -4.53
CA ALA A 165 7.20 -5.70 -4.89
C ALA A 165 6.67 -4.35 -4.40
N SER A 166 6.96 -3.97 -3.14
CA SER A 166 6.60 -2.66 -2.59
C SER A 166 7.28 -1.53 -3.39
N ALA A 167 8.59 -1.65 -3.64
CA ALA A 167 9.35 -0.67 -4.42
C ALA A 167 8.81 -0.47 -5.84
N PHE A 168 8.33 -1.54 -6.49
CA PHE A 168 7.75 -1.48 -7.83
C PHE A 168 6.51 -0.60 -7.85
N LEU A 169 5.54 -0.85 -6.97
CA LEU A 169 4.29 -0.10 -6.92
C LEU A 169 4.51 1.36 -6.46
N ASN A 170 5.35 1.57 -5.46
CA ASN A 170 5.67 2.92 -4.96
C ASN A 170 6.36 3.77 -6.03
N LEU A 171 7.23 3.18 -6.87
CA LEU A 171 7.84 3.88 -7.99
C LEU A 171 6.81 4.27 -9.04
N MET A 172 5.82 3.41 -9.31
CA MET A 172 4.71 3.78 -10.19
C MET A 172 3.93 4.98 -9.64
N VAL A 173 3.57 4.97 -8.36
CA VAL A 173 2.91 6.10 -7.69
C VAL A 173 3.74 7.38 -7.80
N SER A 174 5.02 7.33 -7.46
CA SER A 174 5.92 8.49 -7.51
C SER A 174 5.98 9.15 -8.88
N ARG A 175 6.02 8.33 -9.94
CA ARG A 175 6.06 8.83 -11.31
C ARG A 175 4.72 9.39 -11.76
N MET A 176 3.61 8.77 -11.40
CA MET A 176 2.27 9.26 -11.75
C MET A 176 1.90 10.55 -11.02
N CYS A 177 2.27 10.68 -9.73
CA CYS A 177 2.18 11.93 -8.97
C CYS A 177 3.03 13.06 -9.58
N ARG A 178 4.01 12.72 -10.42
CA ARG A 178 4.86 13.66 -11.18
C ARG A 178 4.49 13.68 -12.66
N GLY A 179 3.24 13.41 -13.00
CA GLY A 179 2.70 13.60 -14.35
C GLY A 179 3.10 12.57 -15.40
N SER A 180 3.84 11.50 -15.06
CA SER A 180 4.03 10.38 -15.99
C SER A 180 2.70 9.66 -16.25
N SER A 181 2.54 9.10 -17.45
CA SER A 181 1.44 8.18 -17.73
C SER A 181 1.59 6.87 -16.96
N ARG A 182 0.50 6.12 -16.85
CA ARG A 182 0.48 4.77 -16.29
C ARG A 182 1.49 3.85 -16.99
N GLU A 183 1.52 3.88 -18.32
CA GLU A 183 2.36 3.00 -19.15
C GLU A 183 3.86 3.38 -19.07
N GLU A 184 4.19 4.67 -18.97
CA GLU A 184 5.56 5.12 -18.69
C GLU A 184 6.01 4.73 -17.28
N SER A 185 5.12 4.87 -16.30
CA SER A 185 5.40 4.54 -14.91
C SER A 185 5.64 3.05 -14.74
N PHE A 186 4.81 2.21 -15.37
CA PHE A 186 5.00 0.76 -15.43
C PHE A 186 6.34 0.37 -16.07
N ARG A 187 6.66 0.90 -17.26
CA ARG A 187 7.94 0.60 -17.94
C ARG A 187 9.15 0.99 -17.10
N ALA A 188 9.07 2.12 -16.40
CA ALA A 188 10.12 2.55 -15.49
C ALA A 188 10.26 1.62 -14.28
N ALA A 189 9.15 1.17 -13.69
CA ALA A 189 9.16 0.21 -12.58
C ALA A 189 9.77 -1.14 -12.99
N VAL A 190 9.41 -1.67 -14.17
CA VAL A 190 10.04 -2.86 -14.75
C VAL A 190 11.55 -2.67 -14.92
N SER A 191 11.98 -1.53 -15.50
CA SER A 191 13.39 -1.24 -15.73
C SER A 191 14.21 -1.06 -14.45
N ALA A 192 13.59 -0.52 -13.39
CA ALA A 192 14.24 -0.28 -12.11
C ALA A 192 14.28 -1.51 -11.20
N CYS A 193 13.41 -2.51 -11.42
CA CYS A 193 13.38 -3.72 -10.62
C CYS A 193 14.71 -4.50 -10.73
N ARG A 194 15.19 -5.02 -9.61
CA ARG A 194 16.44 -5.80 -9.50
C ARG A 194 16.22 -7.20 -8.94
N ASN A 195 14.96 -7.63 -8.80
CA ASN A 195 14.59 -8.97 -8.42
C ASN A 195 13.90 -9.66 -9.61
N ASP A 196 14.50 -10.75 -10.10
CA ASP A 196 14.05 -11.43 -11.32
C ASP A 196 12.64 -12.02 -11.20
N GLU A 197 12.27 -12.50 -10.01
CA GLU A 197 10.94 -13.07 -9.76
C GLU A 197 9.87 -11.99 -9.84
N VAL A 198 10.09 -10.88 -9.14
CA VAL A 198 9.20 -9.71 -9.13
C VAL A 198 9.09 -9.10 -10.52
N MET A 199 10.23 -8.89 -11.20
CA MET A 199 10.26 -8.35 -12.56
C MET A 199 9.50 -9.24 -13.53
N ARG A 200 9.66 -10.56 -13.46
CA ARG A 200 8.96 -11.50 -14.33
C ARG A 200 7.45 -11.44 -14.10
N MET A 201 7.00 -11.55 -12.85
CA MET A 201 5.57 -11.62 -12.56
C MET A 201 4.84 -10.28 -12.79
N LEU A 202 5.39 -9.18 -12.28
CA LEU A 202 4.77 -7.85 -12.46
C LEU A 202 4.97 -7.32 -13.89
N GLY A 203 6.11 -7.59 -14.52
CA GLY A 203 6.38 -7.19 -15.91
C GLY A 203 5.49 -7.89 -16.94
N SER A 204 5.00 -9.09 -16.61
CA SER A 204 4.06 -9.88 -17.38
C SER A 204 2.68 -9.94 -16.70
N TYR A 205 2.18 -8.83 -16.15
CA TYR A 205 0.95 -8.81 -15.36
C TYR A 205 -0.28 -9.43 -16.05
N LYS A 206 -0.31 -9.47 -17.40
CA LYS A 206 -1.39 -10.08 -18.21
C LYS A 206 -1.27 -11.61 -18.37
N ASP A 207 -0.09 -12.17 -18.15
CA ASP A 207 0.20 -13.59 -18.43
C ASP A 207 -0.29 -14.51 -17.29
N TYR A 208 -0.64 -13.93 -16.15
CA TYR A 208 -1.09 -14.65 -14.96
C TYR A 208 -2.45 -14.12 -14.50
N PRO A 209 -3.38 -14.99 -14.06
CA PRO A 209 -4.60 -14.54 -13.40
C PRO A 209 -4.26 -13.84 -12.07
N PRO A 210 -5.01 -12.82 -11.66
CA PRO A 210 -4.81 -12.19 -10.36
C PRO A 210 -5.13 -13.18 -9.24
N ASP A 211 -4.24 -13.27 -8.26
CA ASP A 211 -4.39 -14.10 -7.06
C ASP A 211 -4.37 -13.21 -5.81
N PRO A 212 -5.54 -12.95 -5.17
CA PRO A 212 -5.65 -12.10 -3.98
C PRO A 212 -5.14 -12.84 -2.73
N SER A 213 -3.82 -12.98 -2.63
CA SER A 213 -3.13 -13.74 -1.59
C SER A 213 -2.39 -12.84 -0.61
N LEU A 214 -2.13 -13.35 0.60
CA LEU A 214 -1.25 -12.72 1.58
C LEU A 214 0.21 -12.67 1.12
N ASP A 215 0.61 -13.40 0.08
CA ASP A 215 1.96 -13.30 -0.50
C ASP A 215 2.15 -11.92 -1.16
N ALA A 216 3.24 -11.24 -0.80
CA ALA A 216 3.53 -9.88 -1.27
C ALA A 216 3.55 -9.74 -2.79
N LEU A 217 4.09 -10.73 -3.52
CA LEU A 217 4.20 -10.65 -4.97
C LEU A 217 2.84 -10.90 -5.63
N LEU A 218 2.09 -11.89 -5.14
CA LEU A 218 0.76 -12.20 -5.65
C LEU A 218 -0.23 -11.05 -5.39
N CYS A 219 -0.22 -10.48 -4.19
CA CYS A 219 -1.00 -9.29 -3.86
C CYS A 219 -0.65 -8.10 -4.76
N ALA A 220 0.64 -7.80 -4.93
CA ALA A 220 1.09 -6.72 -5.80
C ALA A 220 0.70 -6.96 -7.26
N HIS A 221 0.79 -8.21 -7.73
CA HIS A 221 0.38 -8.61 -9.07
C HIS A 221 -1.13 -8.43 -9.27
N ALA A 222 -1.96 -8.89 -8.32
CA ALA A 222 -3.41 -8.76 -8.40
C ALA A 222 -3.83 -7.28 -8.48
N ALA A 223 -3.27 -6.43 -7.62
CA ALA A 223 -3.56 -5.01 -7.61
C ALA A 223 -3.09 -4.31 -8.91
N LEU A 224 -1.87 -4.62 -9.36
CA LEU A 224 -1.33 -4.10 -10.61
C LEU A 224 -2.17 -4.54 -11.81
N HIS A 225 -2.61 -5.80 -11.83
CA HIS A 225 -3.47 -6.33 -12.88
C HIS A 225 -4.77 -5.55 -12.97
N CYS A 226 -5.53 -5.46 -11.87
CA CYS A 226 -6.81 -4.73 -11.81
C CYS A 226 -6.66 -3.26 -12.23
N PHE A 227 -5.60 -2.59 -11.77
CA PHE A 227 -5.31 -1.21 -12.15
C PHE A 227 -4.97 -1.05 -13.65
N MET A 228 -4.10 -1.92 -14.19
CA MET A 228 -3.60 -1.77 -15.56
C MET A 228 -4.61 -2.15 -16.65
N ILE A 229 -5.65 -2.93 -16.32
CA ILE A 229 -6.70 -3.32 -17.28
C ILE A 229 -7.95 -2.44 -17.22
N SER A 230 -8.03 -1.53 -16.25
CA SER A 230 -9.21 -0.68 -16.03
C SER A 230 -8.98 0.73 -16.57
N ASP A 231 -10.05 1.40 -17.00
CA ASP A 231 -9.99 2.76 -17.56
C ASP A 231 -10.45 3.84 -16.56
N LEU A 232 -11.13 3.44 -15.49
CA LEU A 232 -11.67 4.32 -14.46
C LEU A 232 -11.26 3.83 -13.06
N PHE A 233 -11.11 4.78 -12.14
CA PHE A 233 -10.85 4.51 -10.71
C PHE A 233 -11.88 3.53 -10.13
N GLU A 234 -13.16 3.81 -10.36
CA GLU A 234 -14.28 3.01 -9.85
C GLU A 234 -14.24 1.57 -10.38
N ASP A 235 -13.97 1.39 -11.68
CA ASP A 235 -13.88 0.05 -12.29
C ASP A 235 -12.71 -0.74 -11.73
N ALA A 236 -11.54 -0.10 -11.57
CA ALA A 236 -10.34 -0.74 -11.02
C ALA A 236 -10.59 -1.26 -9.60
N LEU A 237 -11.20 -0.43 -8.76
CA LEU A 237 -11.46 -0.77 -7.37
C LEU A 237 -12.53 -1.83 -7.21
N ILE A 238 -13.62 -1.74 -7.97
CA ILE A 238 -14.63 -2.79 -7.99
C ILE A 238 -14.02 -4.12 -8.47
N ALA A 239 -13.17 -4.10 -9.50
CA ALA A 239 -12.50 -5.30 -9.97
C ALA A 239 -11.60 -5.93 -8.88
N ALA A 240 -10.84 -5.11 -8.15
CA ALA A 240 -9.94 -5.54 -7.09
C ALA A 240 -10.69 -6.19 -5.91
N VAL A 241 -11.64 -5.49 -5.30
CA VAL A 241 -12.33 -6.00 -4.09
C VAL A 241 -13.19 -7.23 -4.36
N ASN A 242 -13.69 -7.39 -5.59
CA ASN A 242 -14.49 -8.55 -5.98
C ASN A 242 -13.65 -9.81 -6.29
N LEU A 243 -12.31 -9.76 -6.18
CA LEU A 243 -11.49 -10.97 -6.20
C LEU A 243 -11.71 -11.83 -4.93
N GLY A 244 -12.19 -11.24 -3.84
CA GLY A 244 -12.17 -11.89 -2.52
C GLY A 244 -10.73 -12.09 -2.04
N GLY A 245 -10.48 -13.14 -1.28
CA GLY A 245 -9.16 -13.43 -0.71
C GLY A 245 -8.70 -12.27 0.16
N ASP A 246 -7.49 -11.77 -0.09
CA ASP A 246 -6.94 -10.59 0.60
C ASP A 246 -7.43 -9.26 -0.02
N ALA A 247 -8.76 -9.09 -0.01
CA ALA A 247 -9.45 -8.07 -0.77
C ALA A 247 -9.18 -6.63 -0.31
N ASP A 248 -8.97 -6.41 0.99
CA ASP A 248 -8.55 -5.12 1.55
C ASP A 248 -7.18 -4.71 1.01
N THR A 249 -6.17 -5.57 1.09
CA THR A 249 -4.83 -5.21 0.62
C THR A 249 -4.77 -5.01 -0.88
N VAL A 250 -5.43 -5.88 -1.66
CA VAL A 250 -5.51 -5.71 -3.11
C VAL A 250 -6.29 -4.44 -3.45
N GLY A 251 -7.35 -4.13 -2.70
CA GLY A 251 -8.12 -2.90 -2.78
C GLY A 251 -7.26 -1.67 -2.49
N ALA A 252 -6.54 -1.64 -1.37
CA ALA A 252 -5.67 -0.57 -0.93
C ALA A 252 -4.58 -0.27 -1.96
N CYS A 253 -3.90 -1.32 -2.44
CA CYS A 253 -2.87 -1.19 -3.47
C CYS A 253 -3.44 -0.67 -4.80
N THR A 254 -4.57 -1.22 -5.24
CA THR A 254 -5.25 -0.77 -6.47
C THR A 254 -5.70 0.67 -6.35
N GLY A 255 -6.23 1.06 -5.18
CA GLY A 255 -6.72 2.39 -4.88
C GLY A 255 -5.60 3.41 -4.88
N ALA A 256 -4.44 3.08 -4.32
CA ALA A 256 -3.26 3.94 -4.36
C ALA A 256 -2.77 4.20 -5.80
N LEU A 257 -2.64 3.14 -6.61
CA LEU A 257 -2.25 3.25 -8.03
C LEU A 257 -3.27 4.06 -8.83
N SER A 258 -4.55 3.77 -8.63
CA SER A 258 -5.67 4.41 -9.32
C SER A 258 -5.76 5.90 -8.96
N GLY A 259 -5.63 6.21 -7.67
CA GLY A 259 -5.61 7.57 -7.16
C GLY A 259 -4.42 8.38 -7.66
N ALA A 260 -3.23 7.77 -7.73
CA ALA A 260 -2.05 8.40 -8.32
C ALA A 260 -2.20 8.63 -9.84
N CYS A 261 -2.97 7.79 -10.54
CA CYS A 261 -3.19 7.89 -11.98
C CYS A 261 -4.25 8.96 -12.35
N TRP A 262 -5.42 8.88 -11.72
CA TRP A 262 -6.60 9.66 -12.08
C TRP A 262 -6.89 10.84 -11.14
N GLY A 263 -6.31 10.84 -9.94
CA GLY A 263 -6.44 11.91 -8.96
C GLY A 263 -7.67 11.81 -8.05
N ALA A 264 -7.64 12.52 -6.92
CA ALA A 264 -8.70 12.49 -5.92
C ALA A 264 -10.10 12.90 -6.47
N GLY A 265 -10.13 13.74 -7.51
CA GLY A 265 -11.39 14.21 -8.12
C GLY A 265 -12.20 13.12 -8.83
N THR A 266 -11.60 11.97 -9.15
CA THR A 266 -12.31 10.84 -9.79
C THR A 266 -12.87 9.84 -8.79
N ILE A 267 -12.57 9.99 -7.50
CA ILE A 267 -13.06 9.10 -6.45
C ILE A 267 -14.56 9.38 -6.25
N PRO A 268 -15.43 8.35 -6.32
CA PRO A 268 -16.85 8.54 -6.07
C PRO A 268 -17.15 9.19 -4.73
N LYS A 269 -17.91 10.29 -4.75
CA LYS A 269 -18.30 11.03 -3.53
C LYS A 269 -19.04 10.17 -2.51
N ARG A 270 -19.75 9.13 -2.97
CA ARG A 270 -20.45 8.19 -2.10
C ARG A 270 -19.49 7.34 -1.26
N TRP A 271 -18.36 6.92 -1.82
CA TRP A 271 -17.33 6.19 -1.08
C TRP A 271 -16.57 7.10 -0.12
N ILE A 272 -16.31 8.36 -0.52
CA ILE A 272 -15.74 9.37 0.38
C ILE A 272 -16.66 9.62 1.59
N ALA A 273 -17.97 9.70 1.37
CA ALA A 273 -18.94 9.95 2.44
C ALA A 273 -19.04 8.82 3.45
N ASP A 274 -18.73 7.59 3.04
CA ASP A 274 -18.72 6.41 3.91
C ASP A 274 -17.38 6.20 4.63
N LEU A 275 -16.27 6.72 4.09
CA LEU A 275 -14.93 6.47 4.61
C LEU A 275 -14.72 7.03 6.02
N GLU A 276 -14.21 6.18 6.90
CA GLU A 276 -13.84 6.54 8.26
C GLU A 276 -12.73 7.58 8.27
N ASP A 277 -12.91 8.59 9.13
CA ASP A 277 -11.93 9.64 9.38
C ASP A 277 -11.35 10.32 8.12
N PHE A 278 -12.17 10.43 7.07
CA PHE A 278 -11.78 11.12 5.84
C PHE A 278 -11.16 12.52 6.06
N PRO A 279 -11.64 13.37 6.99
CA PRO A 279 -10.99 14.66 7.26
C PRO A 279 -9.52 14.53 7.67
N HIS A 280 -9.18 13.56 8.53
CA HIS A 280 -7.80 13.31 8.93
C HIS A 280 -6.97 12.76 7.76
N ILE A 281 -7.47 11.74 7.07
CA ILE A 281 -6.79 11.12 5.92
C ILE A 281 -6.50 12.17 4.84
N SER A 282 -7.48 13.01 4.51
CA SER A 282 -7.32 14.09 3.53
C SER A 282 -6.29 15.12 3.99
N SER A 283 -6.30 15.49 5.28
CA SER A 283 -5.32 16.42 5.83
C SER A 283 -3.89 15.89 5.74
N VAL A 284 -3.68 14.61 6.09
CA VAL A 284 -2.36 13.96 5.97
C VAL A 284 -1.93 13.86 4.52
N ALA A 285 -2.86 13.53 3.61
CA ALA A 285 -2.58 13.44 2.17
C ALA A 285 -2.11 14.79 1.59
N ASP A 286 -2.81 15.87 1.94
CA ASP A 286 -2.48 17.22 1.49
C ASP A 286 -1.16 17.71 2.10
N GLU A 287 -0.91 17.42 3.38
CA GLU A 287 0.34 17.80 4.02
C GLU A 287 1.52 17.02 3.43
N LEU A 288 1.39 15.71 3.23
CA LEU A 288 2.41 14.87 2.62
C LEU A 288 2.74 15.36 1.20
N ALA A 289 1.72 15.70 0.41
CA ALA A 289 1.89 16.26 -0.92
C ALA A 289 2.60 17.62 -0.90
N ARG A 290 2.34 18.46 0.11
CA ARG A 290 2.96 19.78 0.29
C ARG A 290 4.46 19.70 0.61
N VAL A 291 4.90 18.66 1.32
CA VAL A 291 6.30 18.49 1.74
C VAL A 291 7.08 17.50 0.86
N ALA A 292 6.47 16.99 -0.20
CA ALA A 292 7.12 16.07 -1.13
C ALA A 292 8.30 16.71 -1.87
N GLU A 293 9.30 15.90 -2.18
CA GLU A 293 10.44 16.27 -3.03
C GLU A 293 9.99 16.46 -4.49
N ASP A 294 10.65 17.37 -5.21
CA ASP A 294 10.44 17.55 -6.66
C ASP A 294 10.91 16.33 -7.48
#